data_AF-A0A6G2VNE7-F1
#
_entry.id   AF-A0A6G2VNE7-F1
#
_cell.length_a   1.000
_cell.length_b   1.000
_cell.length_c   1.000
_cell.angle_alpha   90.00
_cell.angle_beta   90.00
_cell.angle_gamma   90.00
#
_symmetry.space_group_name_H-M   'P 1'
#
loop_
_entity.id
_entity.type
_entity.pdbx_description
1 polymer ?
#
loop_
_entity_poly.entity_id
_entity_poly.type
_entity_poly.pdbx_seq_one_letter_code
_entity_poly.pdbx_strand_id
1 'polypeptide(L)'
;MMTGEEFIAQVIATGSLFGSKVGSGLAALDPAVPLTYVDDVTGRQGSRTLRRDYGLFEVTCGGDPDWTCQAFSLEVHRLLHLPRLRDELRDRLDIRFERFTRWTDVQRAHERIPGAGALEVLDETPGYRLFRDRASGVTVHVVHDPSAVRGDFPGHDDVWSLEIISPAYMR
;
A
#
# COMPACT_ATOMS: atom_id res chain seq x y z
N MET A 1 -9.83 -16.78 3.06
CA MET A 1 -9.29 -15.71 3.89
C MET A 1 -7.80 -15.59 3.70
N MET A 2 -7.37 -14.44 3.21
CA MET A 2 -5.98 -14.07 2.99
C MET A 2 -5.46 -13.34 4.24
N THR A 3 -4.22 -13.56 4.64
CA THR A 3 -3.61 -12.78 5.73
C THR A 3 -3.07 -11.44 5.23
N GLY A 4 -2.84 -10.49 6.14
CA GLY A 4 -2.29 -9.18 5.79
C GLY A 4 -0.93 -9.28 5.11
N GLU A 5 -0.07 -10.19 5.57
CA GLU A 5 1.24 -10.44 4.94
C GLU A 5 1.13 -11.07 3.54
N GLU A 6 0.17 -11.97 3.32
CA GLU A 6 -0.12 -12.54 1.99
C GLU A 6 -0.66 -11.47 1.03
N PHE A 7 -1.54 -10.60 1.52
CA PHE A 7 -2.05 -9.47 0.75
C PHE A 7 -0.93 -8.52 0.35
N ILE A 8 -0.09 -8.11 1.31
CA ILE A 8 1.07 -7.24 1.04
C ILE A 8 2.01 -7.91 0.04
N ALA A 9 2.32 -9.19 0.21
CA ALA A 9 3.15 -9.93 -0.74
C ALA A 9 2.58 -9.93 -2.16
N GLN A 10 1.26 -10.10 -2.31
CA GLN A 10 0.60 -10.05 -3.61
C GLN A 10 0.66 -8.64 -4.23
N VAL A 11 0.51 -7.60 -3.42
CA VAL A 11 0.68 -6.21 -3.88
C VAL A 11 2.10 -5.98 -4.39
N ILE A 12 3.11 -6.43 -3.65
CA ILE A 12 4.52 -6.33 -4.06
C ILE A 12 4.78 -7.07 -5.37
N ALA A 13 4.28 -8.31 -5.50
CA ALA A 13 4.53 -9.13 -6.68
C ALA A 13 3.83 -8.58 -7.94
N THR A 14 2.69 -7.91 -7.80
CA THR A 14 1.87 -7.48 -8.95
C THR A 14 1.92 -5.99 -9.26
N GLY A 15 2.34 -5.16 -8.30
CA GLY A 15 2.21 -3.70 -8.43
C GLY A 15 0.76 -3.24 -8.52
N SER A 16 -0.16 -4.01 -7.94
CA SER A 16 -1.59 -3.74 -7.99
C SER A 16 -2.25 -3.86 -6.62
N LEU A 17 -3.23 -3.00 -6.38
CA LEU A 17 -4.14 -3.05 -5.23
C LEU A 17 -5.54 -3.34 -5.74
N PHE A 18 -6.13 -4.44 -5.25
CA PHE A 18 -7.49 -4.87 -5.64
C PHE A 18 -7.68 -4.95 -7.18
N GLY A 19 -6.64 -5.41 -7.89
CA GLY A 19 -6.63 -5.52 -9.35
C GLY A 19 -6.40 -4.19 -10.10
N SER A 20 -6.30 -3.06 -9.40
CA SER A 20 -5.98 -1.76 -9.98
C SER A 20 -4.49 -1.44 -9.85
N LYS A 21 -3.93 -0.79 -10.87
CA LYS A 21 -2.52 -0.38 -10.92
C LYS A 21 -2.41 1.07 -11.37
N VAL A 22 -1.20 1.61 -11.33
CA VAL A 22 -0.95 2.93 -11.91
C VAL A 22 -1.32 2.91 -13.41
N GLY A 23 -2.04 3.93 -13.85
CA GLY A 23 -2.64 4.03 -15.18
C GLY A 23 -4.08 3.48 -15.27
N SER A 24 -4.59 2.79 -14.24
CA SER A 24 -6.00 2.39 -14.19
C SER A 24 -6.92 3.59 -13.98
N GLY A 25 -8.12 3.55 -14.55
CA GLY A 25 -9.17 4.53 -14.25
C GLY A 25 -9.75 4.31 -12.86
N LEU A 26 -10.04 5.38 -12.12
CA LEU A 26 -10.56 5.31 -10.75
C LEU A 26 -11.91 4.57 -10.67
N ALA A 27 -12.77 4.70 -11.69
CA ALA A 27 -14.07 4.03 -11.74
C ALA A 27 -13.98 2.49 -11.70
N ALA A 28 -12.84 1.91 -12.06
CA ALA A 28 -12.63 0.46 -11.98
C ALA A 28 -12.32 -0.01 -10.54
N LEU A 29 -11.88 0.88 -9.66
CA LEU A 29 -11.50 0.57 -8.28
C LEU A 29 -12.72 0.46 -7.36
N ASP A 30 -13.72 1.32 -7.54
CA ASP A 30 -14.92 1.40 -6.70
C ASP A 30 -15.69 0.07 -6.53
N PRO A 31 -15.96 -0.71 -7.60
CA PRO A 31 -16.61 -2.02 -7.40
C PRO A 31 -15.70 -3.06 -6.74
N ALA A 32 -14.37 -2.90 -6.81
CA ALA A 32 -13.41 -3.84 -6.24
C ALA A 32 -13.14 -3.61 -4.74
N VAL A 33 -13.44 -2.40 -4.24
CA VAL A 33 -13.13 -2.00 -2.86
C VAL A 33 -14.40 -1.47 -2.18
N PRO A 34 -15.20 -2.35 -1.53
CA PRO A 34 -16.43 -1.98 -0.84
C PRO A 34 -16.18 -1.32 0.54
N LEU A 35 -15.21 -0.41 0.60
CA LEU A 35 -14.86 0.38 1.78
C LEU A 35 -15.31 1.83 1.60
N THR A 36 -15.58 2.51 2.71
CA THR A 36 -15.81 3.96 2.67
C THR A 36 -14.52 4.70 2.35
N TYR A 37 -14.63 5.83 1.65
CA TYR A 37 -13.49 6.67 1.32
C TYR A 37 -13.79 8.16 1.50
N VAL A 38 -12.74 8.95 1.57
CA VAL A 38 -12.77 10.41 1.54
C VAL A 38 -12.04 10.90 0.30
N ASP A 39 -12.69 11.77 -0.47
CA ASP A 39 -12.09 12.44 -1.63
C ASP A 39 -11.63 13.85 -1.26
N ASP A 40 -10.39 14.18 -1.62
CA ASP A 40 -9.82 15.52 -1.53
C ASP A 40 -9.35 15.95 -2.93
N VAL A 41 -10.03 16.95 -3.50
CA VAL A 41 -9.75 17.47 -4.84
C VAL A 41 -9.06 18.82 -4.71
N THR A 42 -7.83 18.90 -5.22
CA THR A 42 -7.01 20.11 -5.20
C THR A 42 -6.65 20.57 -6.62
N GLY A 43 -6.17 21.81 -6.74
CA GLY A 43 -5.75 22.40 -8.01
C GLY A 43 -6.84 23.17 -8.76
N ARG A 44 -6.55 23.53 -10.01
CA ARG A 44 -7.43 24.33 -10.89
C ARG A 44 -7.95 23.48 -12.03
N GLN A 45 -9.01 23.93 -12.69
CA GLN A 45 -9.57 23.26 -13.87
C GLN A 45 -8.47 22.99 -14.92
N GLY A 46 -8.42 21.77 -15.43
CA GLY A 46 -7.37 21.31 -16.36
C GLY A 46 -6.06 20.84 -15.70
N SER A 47 -5.92 20.98 -14.39
CA SER A 47 -4.74 20.53 -13.62
C SER A 47 -5.12 20.05 -12.21
N ARG A 48 -6.32 19.47 -12.05
CA ARG A 48 -6.76 18.98 -10.75
C ARG A 48 -6.12 17.64 -10.42
N THR A 49 -5.92 17.45 -9.12
CA THR A 49 -5.49 16.18 -8.53
C THR A 49 -6.54 15.75 -7.52
N LEU A 50 -6.89 14.46 -7.55
CA LEU A 50 -7.77 13.83 -6.58
C LEU A 50 -6.93 12.89 -5.71
N ARG A 51 -7.03 13.04 -4.39
CA ARG A 51 -6.58 12.03 -3.43
C ARG A 51 -7.80 11.34 -2.85
N ARG A 52 -7.92 10.03 -3.06
CA ARG A 52 -8.94 9.19 -2.44
C ARG A 52 -8.32 8.36 -1.33
N ASP A 53 -8.86 8.46 -0.13
CA ASP A 53 -8.34 7.80 1.09
C ASP A 53 -9.36 6.79 1.61
N TYR A 54 -9.00 5.50 1.58
CA TYR A 54 -9.81 4.39 2.10
C TYR A 54 -9.42 4.01 3.55
N GLY A 55 -8.60 4.82 4.21
CA GLY A 55 -8.02 4.55 5.52
C GLY A 55 -6.82 3.59 5.47
N LEU A 56 -6.95 2.45 4.78
CA LEU A 56 -5.86 1.49 4.60
C LEU A 56 -4.89 1.93 3.50
N PHE A 57 -5.42 2.48 2.41
CA PHE A 57 -4.61 2.87 1.26
C PHE A 57 -5.16 4.16 0.67
N GLU A 58 -4.27 4.89 -0.01
CA GLU A 58 -4.60 6.11 -0.72
C GLU A 58 -4.32 5.94 -2.20
N VAL A 59 -5.11 6.63 -3.02
CA VAL A 59 -4.93 6.70 -4.47
C VAL A 59 -4.85 8.16 -4.87
N THR A 60 -3.75 8.54 -5.51
CA THR A 60 -3.61 9.84 -6.15
C THR A 60 -3.96 9.71 -7.63
N CYS A 61 -4.89 10.53 -8.11
CA CYS A 61 -5.36 10.53 -9.49
C CYS A 61 -5.20 11.92 -10.14
N GLY A 62 -4.98 11.93 -11.45
CA GLY A 62 -5.03 13.14 -12.28
C GLY A 62 -5.90 12.94 -13.51
N GLY A 63 -6.12 13.99 -14.29
CA GLY A 63 -6.89 13.90 -15.55
C GLY A 63 -8.40 14.09 -15.39
N ASP A 64 -8.83 14.98 -14.48
CA ASP A 64 -10.24 15.43 -14.35
C ASP A 64 -10.90 15.66 -15.72
N PRO A 65 -12.10 15.09 -15.99
CA PRO A 65 -12.97 14.34 -15.07
C PRO A 65 -12.74 12.81 -15.05
N ASP A 66 -11.96 12.25 -15.98
CA ASP A 66 -11.82 10.80 -16.20
C ASP A 66 -10.69 10.16 -15.35
N TRP A 67 -10.53 10.65 -14.11
CA TRP A 67 -9.47 10.34 -13.15
C TRP A 67 -8.69 9.03 -13.41
N THR A 68 -7.40 9.18 -13.71
CA THR A 68 -6.45 8.09 -13.88
C THR A 68 -5.54 8.01 -12.66
N CYS A 69 -5.39 6.81 -12.09
CA CYS A 69 -4.53 6.55 -10.94
C CYS A 69 -3.06 6.79 -11.31
N GLN A 70 -2.38 7.66 -10.57
CA GLN A 70 -0.99 8.03 -10.77
C GLN A 70 -0.06 7.43 -9.71
N ALA A 71 -0.60 7.23 -8.51
CA ALA A 71 0.11 6.59 -7.41
C ALA A 71 -0.86 5.90 -6.46
N PHE A 72 -0.36 4.87 -5.78
CA PHE A 72 -1.00 4.24 -4.64
C PHE A 72 -0.05 4.24 -3.44
N SER A 73 -0.58 4.42 -2.24
CA SER A 73 0.14 4.10 -1.01
C SER A 73 -0.69 3.16 -0.13
N LEU A 74 -0.05 2.16 0.46
CA LEU A 74 -0.65 1.26 1.43
C LEU A 74 -0.13 1.61 2.82
N GLU A 75 -0.99 2.12 3.69
CA GLU A 75 -0.65 2.72 4.98
C GLU A 75 -0.87 1.73 6.14
N VAL A 76 -0.10 0.63 6.12
CA VAL A 76 -0.23 -0.50 7.06
C VAL A 76 -0.22 -0.05 8.53
N HIS A 77 0.63 0.92 8.87
CA HIS A 77 0.72 1.48 10.22
C HIS A 77 -0.61 2.07 10.74
N ARG A 78 -1.50 2.57 9.87
CA ARG A 78 -2.79 3.16 10.29
C ARG A 78 -3.72 2.13 10.90
N LEU A 79 -3.60 0.86 10.49
CA LEU A 79 -4.42 -0.22 11.03
C LEU A 79 -4.25 -0.35 12.54
N LEU A 80 -3.11 0.06 13.11
CA LEU A 80 -2.87 0.11 14.54
C LEU A 80 -3.97 0.87 15.31
N HIS A 81 -4.37 2.02 14.77
CA HIS A 81 -5.33 2.94 15.39
C HIS A 81 -6.75 2.81 14.83
N LEU A 82 -6.95 1.98 13.80
CA LEU A 82 -8.22 1.78 13.12
C LEU A 82 -8.73 0.34 13.27
N PRO A 83 -9.09 -0.12 14.48
CA PRO A 83 -9.55 -1.50 14.70
C PRO A 83 -10.82 -1.83 13.90
N ARG A 84 -11.73 -0.86 13.74
CA ARG A 84 -12.95 -1.03 12.93
C ARG A 84 -12.62 -1.26 11.45
N LEU A 85 -11.58 -0.62 10.93
CA LEU A 85 -11.14 -0.85 9.56
C LEU A 85 -10.59 -2.28 9.39
N ARG A 86 -9.86 -2.82 10.38
CA ARG A 86 -9.44 -4.24 10.33
C ARG A 86 -10.64 -5.19 10.31
N ASP A 87 -11.70 -4.89 11.05
CA ASP A 87 -12.95 -5.65 11.00
C ASP A 87 -13.61 -5.55 9.62
N GLU A 88 -13.68 -4.36 9.02
CA GLU A 88 -14.23 -4.17 7.67
C GLU A 88 -13.42 -4.90 6.59
N LEU A 89 -12.09 -4.88 6.68
CA LEU A 89 -11.21 -5.63 5.76
C LEU A 89 -11.48 -7.14 5.84
N ARG A 90 -11.66 -7.67 7.06
CA ARG A 90 -12.02 -9.07 7.26
C ARG A 90 -13.39 -9.37 6.69
N ASP A 91 -14.39 -8.56 7.04
CA ASP A 91 -15.80 -8.89 6.79
C ASP A 91 -16.22 -8.62 5.33
N ARG A 92 -15.56 -7.66 4.64
CA ARG A 92 -15.94 -7.26 3.27
C ARG A 92 -14.95 -7.67 2.20
N LEU A 93 -13.68 -7.87 2.56
CA LEU A 93 -12.61 -8.18 1.62
C LEU A 93 -11.95 -9.55 1.89
N ASP A 94 -12.36 -10.26 2.95
CA ASP A 94 -11.79 -11.56 3.36
C ASP A 94 -10.26 -11.49 3.61
N ILE A 95 -9.79 -10.32 4.06
CA ILE A 95 -8.38 -10.06 4.41
C ILE A 95 -8.25 -9.81 5.91
N ARG A 96 -7.43 -10.61 6.60
CA ARG A 96 -7.18 -10.45 8.02
C ARG A 96 -5.81 -9.83 8.28
N PHE A 97 -5.80 -8.59 8.72
CA PHE A 97 -4.60 -7.94 9.24
C PHE A 97 -4.46 -8.12 10.74
N GLU A 98 -3.25 -8.47 11.15
CA GLU A 98 -2.82 -8.34 12.54
C GLU A 98 -2.54 -6.86 12.88
N ARG A 99 -2.40 -6.56 14.18
CA ARG A 99 -2.08 -5.19 14.65
C ARG A 99 -0.74 -4.68 14.12
N PHE A 100 0.21 -5.59 13.89
CA PHE A 100 1.54 -5.33 13.36
C PHE A 100 1.88 -6.41 12.33
N THR A 101 2.52 -6.03 11.23
CA THR A 101 2.94 -6.99 10.19
C THR A 101 4.45 -7.04 10.14
N ARG A 102 5.05 -8.19 10.47
CA ARG A 102 6.51 -8.37 10.35
C ARG A 102 6.90 -8.41 8.88
N TRP A 103 8.00 -7.74 8.55
CA TRP A 103 8.59 -7.81 7.22
C TRP A 103 8.98 -9.24 6.84
N THR A 104 9.54 -10.02 7.76
CA THR A 104 9.96 -11.41 7.49
C THR A 104 8.80 -12.34 7.14
N ASP A 105 7.58 -12.06 7.64
CA ASP A 105 6.37 -12.81 7.26
C ASP A 105 5.96 -12.48 5.82
N VAL A 106 6.00 -11.19 5.45
CA VAL A 106 5.75 -10.73 4.07
C VAL A 106 6.76 -11.34 3.09
N GLN A 107 8.06 -11.33 3.43
CA GLN A 107 9.09 -11.94 2.59
C GLN A 107 8.83 -13.43 2.34
N ARG A 108 8.52 -14.18 3.40
CA ARG A 108 8.15 -15.61 3.28
C ARG A 108 6.91 -15.83 2.42
N ALA A 109 5.91 -14.96 2.53
CA ALA A 109 4.71 -15.04 1.68
C ALA A 109 5.05 -14.72 0.21
N HIS A 110 5.88 -13.71 -0.03
CA HIS A 110 6.32 -13.30 -1.36
C HIS A 110 7.13 -14.37 -2.08
N GLU A 111 8.06 -15.03 -1.40
CA GLU A 111 8.89 -16.12 -1.95
C GLU A 111 8.06 -17.33 -2.42
N ARG A 112 6.84 -17.50 -1.91
CA ARG A 112 5.93 -18.57 -2.33
C ARG A 112 5.13 -18.23 -3.59
N ILE A 113 5.15 -16.99 -4.04
CA ILE A 113 4.42 -16.56 -5.24
C ILE A 113 5.25 -16.96 -6.48
N PRO A 114 4.72 -17.82 -7.36
CA PRO A 114 5.44 -18.22 -8.57
C PRO A 114 5.74 -17.02 -9.46
N GLY A 115 7.01 -16.86 -9.84
CA GLY A 115 7.46 -15.77 -10.72
C GLY A 115 7.65 -14.42 -10.02
N ALA A 116 7.50 -14.35 -8.69
CA ALA A 116 7.83 -13.15 -7.94
C ALA A 116 9.32 -12.81 -8.05
N GLY A 117 9.63 -11.52 -8.18
CA GLY A 117 10.99 -11.01 -8.29
C GLY A 117 11.77 -11.10 -6.98
N ALA A 118 13.06 -10.82 -7.03
CA ALA A 118 13.84 -10.62 -5.81
C ALA A 118 13.56 -9.23 -5.24
N LEU A 119 13.41 -9.15 -3.91
CA LEU A 119 13.29 -7.89 -3.20
C LEU A 119 14.67 -7.33 -2.90
N GLU A 120 14.97 -6.18 -3.49
CA GLU A 120 16.26 -5.51 -3.32
C GLU A 120 16.18 -4.47 -2.22
N VAL A 121 17.27 -4.29 -1.48
CA VAL A 121 17.43 -3.12 -0.61
C VAL A 121 17.68 -1.91 -1.50
N LEU A 122 16.77 -0.95 -1.47
CA LEU A 122 16.85 0.29 -2.24
C LEU A 122 17.67 1.34 -1.48
N ASP A 123 17.39 1.50 -0.19
CA ASP A 123 18.03 2.50 0.67
C ASP A 123 17.93 2.09 2.15
N GLU A 124 18.84 2.63 2.96
CA GLU A 124 18.82 2.55 4.41
C GLU A 124 18.95 3.98 4.96
N THR A 125 17.83 4.52 5.44
CA THR A 125 17.76 5.86 6.03
C THR A 125 17.53 5.73 7.54
N PRO A 126 17.85 6.77 8.34
CA PRO A 126 17.55 6.75 9.76
C PRO A 126 16.06 6.46 10.00
N GLY A 127 15.76 5.33 10.65
CA GLY A 127 14.41 4.90 11.00
C GLY A 127 13.75 3.95 9.99
N TYR A 128 14.22 3.87 8.74
CA TYR A 128 13.60 3.00 7.73
C TYR A 128 14.61 2.31 6.81
N ARG A 129 14.29 1.06 6.47
CA ARG A 129 14.91 0.31 5.38
C ARG A 129 13.90 0.18 4.26
N LEU A 130 14.31 0.57 3.06
CA LEU A 130 13.46 0.56 1.88
C LEU A 130 13.80 -0.67 1.04
N PHE A 131 12.76 -1.45 0.71
CA PHE A 131 12.87 -2.56 -0.22
C PHE A 131 12.14 -2.23 -1.52
N ARG A 132 12.59 -2.76 -2.64
CA ARG A 132 11.90 -2.60 -3.92
C ARG A 132 11.86 -3.90 -4.71
N ASP A 133 10.70 -4.20 -5.26
CA ASP A 133 10.59 -5.14 -6.38
C ASP A 133 10.76 -4.37 -7.69
N ARG A 134 11.77 -4.75 -8.49
CA ARG A 134 12.08 -4.04 -9.75
C ARG A 134 11.00 -4.21 -10.82
N ALA A 135 10.32 -5.35 -10.84
CA ALA A 135 9.37 -5.67 -11.89
C ALA A 135 8.06 -4.90 -11.71
N SER A 136 7.55 -4.84 -10.47
CA SER A 136 6.33 -4.12 -10.12
C SER A 136 6.56 -2.64 -9.81
N GLY A 137 7.78 -2.26 -9.44
CA GLY A 137 8.13 -0.90 -9.02
C GLY A 137 7.65 -0.55 -7.61
N VAL A 138 7.12 -1.50 -6.86
CA VAL A 138 6.63 -1.30 -5.49
C VAL A 138 7.81 -1.05 -4.55
N THR A 139 7.73 0.01 -3.75
CA THR A 139 8.65 0.28 -2.65
C THR A 139 7.97 -0.07 -1.32
N VAL A 140 8.68 -0.74 -0.41
CA VAL A 140 8.22 -1.09 0.94
C VAL A 140 9.06 -0.35 1.96
N HIS A 141 8.41 0.32 2.91
CA HIS A 141 9.04 0.96 4.05
C HIS A 141 8.96 0.04 5.27
N VAL A 142 10.12 -0.39 5.77
CA VAL A 142 10.23 -1.25 6.95
C VAL A 142 10.92 -0.47 8.06
N VAL A 143 10.38 -0.49 9.27
CA VAL A 143 10.98 0.21 10.42
C VAL A 143 12.36 -0.38 10.70
N HIS A 144 13.38 0.47 10.63
CA HIS A 144 14.78 0.13 10.81
C HIS A 144 15.42 0.94 11.96
N ASP A 145 14.75 0.92 13.11
CA ASP A 145 15.28 1.42 14.37
C ASP A 145 15.35 0.27 15.38
N PRO A 146 16.54 -0.20 15.80
CA PRO A 146 16.68 -1.29 16.77
C PRO A 146 16.05 -1.00 18.13
N SER A 147 15.81 0.27 18.48
CA SER A 147 15.16 0.68 19.73
C SER A 147 13.63 0.74 19.62
N ALA A 148 13.07 0.66 18.41
CA ALA A 148 11.63 0.73 18.20
C ALA A 148 10.93 -0.54 18.71
N VAL A 149 10.15 -0.37 19.77
CA VAL A 149 9.29 -1.40 20.35
C VAL A 149 7.85 -1.15 19.91
N ARG A 150 7.14 -2.23 19.55
CA ARG A 150 5.72 -2.19 19.20
C ARG A 150 4.89 -1.55 20.32
N GLY A 151 4.02 -0.61 19.97
CA GLY A 151 3.12 0.06 20.92
C GLY A 151 2.13 0.95 20.20
N ASP A 152 2.34 2.26 20.30
CA ASP A 152 1.62 3.28 19.53
C ASP A 152 2.17 3.43 18.11
N PHE A 153 3.28 2.76 17.80
CA PHE A 153 3.85 2.66 16.47
C PHE A 153 4.30 1.22 16.17
N PRO A 154 4.47 0.84 14.89
CA PRO A 154 5.15 -0.40 14.51
C PRO A 154 6.58 -0.45 15.07
N GLY A 155 7.05 -1.63 15.45
CA GLY A 155 8.39 -1.83 16.01
C GLY A 155 9.43 -2.17 14.94
N HIS A 156 10.67 -2.41 15.37
CA HIS A 156 11.74 -2.87 14.49
C HIS A 156 11.31 -4.07 13.64
N ASP A 157 11.63 -4.03 12.34
CA ASP A 157 11.26 -5.03 11.32
C ASP A 157 9.75 -5.19 11.05
N ASP A 158 8.92 -4.22 11.45
CA ASP A 158 7.53 -4.16 11.00
C ASP A 158 7.38 -3.33 9.72
N VAL A 159 6.43 -3.71 8.88
CA VAL A 159 6.04 -2.94 7.69
C VAL A 159 5.29 -1.69 8.14
N TRP A 160 5.78 -0.53 7.70
CA TRP A 160 5.15 0.76 7.93
C TRP A 160 4.16 1.10 6.81
N SER A 161 4.63 1.09 5.57
CA SER A 161 3.82 1.39 4.38
C SER A 161 4.43 0.81 3.09
N LEU A 162 3.68 0.86 2.01
CA LEU A 162 4.16 0.60 0.65
C LEU A 162 3.74 1.73 -0.28
N GLU A 163 4.50 1.92 -1.36
CA GLU A 163 4.21 2.90 -2.40
C GLU A 163 4.32 2.27 -3.79
N ILE A 164 3.38 2.62 -4.66
CA ILE A 164 3.35 2.28 -6.08
C ILE A 164 3.24 3.59 -6.84
N ILE A 165 4.36 4.14 -7.26
CA ILE A 165 4.42 5.45 -7.91
C ILE A 165 5.00 5.24 -9.31
N SER A 166 4.30 5.73 -10.34
CA SER A 166 4.92 5.78 -11.66
C SER A 166 5.93 6.93 -11.73
N PRO A 167 7.16 6.68 -12.23
CA PRO A 167 8.14 7.73 -12.49
C PRO A 167 7.62 8.85 -13.41
N ALA A 168 6.61 8.59 -14.24
CA ALA A 168 6.00 9.60 -15.10
C ALA A 168 5.27 10.72 -14.32
N TYR A 169 4.97 10.47 -13.03
CA TYR A 169 4.29 11.42 -12.14
C TYR A 169 5.18 11.89 -10.97
N MET A 170 6.44 11.43 -10.90
CA MET A 170 7.46 12.01 -10.03
C MET A 170 8.00 13.27 -10.72
N ARG A 171 7.43 14.43 -10.40
CA ARG A 171 7.92 15.74 -10.86
C ARG A 171 8.42 16.56 -9.69
#